data_AF-A0A2T1G2L6-F1
#
_entry.id   AF-A0A2T1G2L6-F1
#
_cell.length_a   1.000
_cell.length_b   1.000
_cell.length_c   1.000
_cell.angle_alpha   90.00
_cell.angle_beta   90.00
_cell.angle_gamma   90.00
#
_symmetry.space_group_name_H-M   'P 1'
#
loop_
_entity.id
_entity.type
_entity.pdbx_description
1 polymer ?
#
loop_
_entity_poly.entity_id
_entity_poly.type
_entity_poly.pdbx_seq_one_letter_code
_entity_poly.pdbx_strand_id
1 'polypeptide(L)' 'MPKQVQDQTREAYRQFQENPSYPSLRFKKVHPQLPIYSARISNNYRAVGQLDGDTVIWFWVGSHAE' A
#
# COMPACT_ATOMS: atom_id res chain seq x y z
N MET A 1 14.92 -2.27 -5.37
CA MET A 1 14.45 -1.65 -4.10
C MET A 1 15.36 -2.08 -2.95
N PRO A 2 15.81 -1.16 -2.07
CA PRO A 2 16.70 -1.48 -0.94
C PRO A 2 16.10 -2.51 0.02
N LYS A 3 16.95 -3.34 0.66
CA LYS A 3 16.51 -4.41 1.57
C LYS A 3 15.58 -3.91 2.68
N GLN A 4 15.93 -2.79 3.30
CA GLN A 4 15.12 -2.18 4.36
C GLN A 4 13.69 -1.87 3.91
N VAL A 5 13.54 -1.37 2.68
CA VAL A 5 12.20 -1.07 2.14
C VAL A 5 11.44 -2.36 1.86
N GLN A 6 12.10 -3.41 1.38
CA GLN A 6 11.45 -4.72 1.21
C GLN A 6 10.97 -5.30 2.54
N ASP A 7 11.76 -5.16 3.61
CA ASP A 7 11.36 -5.60 4.95
C ASP A 7 10.15 -4.80 5.44
N GLN A 8 10.16 -3.47 5.29
CA GLN A 8 9.01 -2.62 5.60
C GLN A 8 7.76 -2.97 4.78
N THR A 9 7.93 -3.28 3.48
CA THR A 9 6.82 -3.73 2.63
C THR A 9 6.20 -5.01 3.16
N ARG A 10 7.02 -5.98 3.60
CA ARG A 10 6.52 -7.22 4.20
C ARG A 10 5.76 -6.97 5.50
N GLU A 11 6.26 -6.10 6.38
CA GLU A 11 5.55 -5.75 7.62
C GLU A 11 4.21 -5.07 7.34
N ALA A 12 4.19 -4.08 6.44
CA ALA A 12 2.96 -3.39 6.05
C ALA A 12 1.95 -4.35 5.41
N TYR A 13 2.42 -5.32 4.61
CA TYR A 13 1.57 -6.35 4.02
C TYR A 13 0.95 -7.26 5.09
N ARG A 14 1.72 -7.70 6.10
CA ARG A 14 1.17 -8.48 7.22
C ARG A 14 0.11 -7.70 8.00
N GLN A 15 0.37 -6.43 8.30
CA GLN A 15 -0.62 -5.54 8.93
C GLN A 15 -1.88 -5.42 8.06
N PHE A 16 -1.71 -5.27 6.74
CA PHE A 16 -2.83 -5.17 5.82
C PHE A 16 -3.70 -6.44 5.81
N GLN A 17 -3.07 -7.63 5.84
CA GLN A 17 -3.81 -8.90 5.90
C GLN A 17 -4.57 -9.08 7.21
N GLU A 18 -4.02 -8.60 8.33
CA GLU A 18 -4.69 -8.63 9.63
C GLU A 18 -5.86 -7.65 9.69
N ASN A 19 -5.63 -6.39 9.33
CA ASN A 19 -6.65 -5.35 9.33
C ASN A 19 -6.27 -4.19 8.37
N PRO A 20 -6.92 -4.06 7.21
CA PRO A 20 -6.67 -2.96 6.28
C PRO A 20 -6.88 -1.55 6.87
N SER A 21 -7.63 -1.45 7.98
CA SER A 21 -7.95 -0.18 8.66
C SER A 21 -6.86 0.30 9.64
N TYR A 22 -5.71 -0.37 9.73
CA TYR A 22 -4.61 0.13 10.58
C TYR A 22 -4.27 1.59 10.23
N PRO A 23 -4.26 2.52 11.21
CA PRO A 23 -3.97 3.94 10.95
C PRO A 23 -2.60 4.19 10.30
N SER A 24 -1.62 3.30 10.57
CA SER A 24 -0.27 3.33 9.97
C SER A 24 -0.31 3.16 8.46
N LEU A 25 -1.18 2.28 7.95
CA LEU A 25 -1.31 1.96 6.53
C LEU A 25 -1.93 3.10 5.74
N ARG A 26 -2.72 3.99 6.38
CA ARG A 26 -3.43 5.09 5.70
C ARG A 26 -4.11 4.62 4.39
N PHE A 27 -4.69 3.42 4.42
CA PHE A 27 -5.25 2.78 3.24
C PHE A 27 -6.44 3.58 2.72
N LYS A 28 -6.36 4.06 1.48
CA LYS A 28 -7.39 4.95 0.91
C LYS A 28 -7.45 4.90 -0.60
N LYS A 29 -8.63 5.22 -1.15
CA LYS A 29 -8.81 5.46 -2.59
C LYS A 29 -8.04 6.72 -2.99
N VAL A 30 -7.24 6.63 -4.05
CA VAL A 30 -6.38 7.72 -4.54
C VAL A 30 -6.70 8.17 -5.96
N HIS A 31 -7.58 7.46 -6.66
CA HIS A 31 -8.07 7.84 -7.98
C HIS A 31 -9.56 8.22 -7.90
N PRO A 32 -10.02 9.25 -8.63
CA PRO A 32 -11.41 9.72 -8.50
C PRO A 32 -12.45 8.69 -8.95
N GLN A 33 -12.21 8.02 -10.08
CA GLN A 33 -13.19 7.11 -10.71
C GLN A 33 -12.81 5.64 -10.45
N LEU A 34 -11.68 5.21 -11.00
CA LEU A 34 -11.14 3.85 -10.85
C LEU A 34 -10.93 3.45 -9.38
N PRO A 35 -11.11 2.15 -9.03
CA PRO A 35 -10.92 1.64 -7.68
C PRO A 35 -9.43 1.46 -7.36
N ILE A 36 -8.64 2.52 -7.52
CA ILE A 36 -7.20 2.52 -7.20
C ILE A 36 -6.99 3.04 -5.79
N TYR A 37 -6.27 2.25 -5.01
CA TYR A 37 -5.99 2.49 -3.60
C TYR A 37 -4.49 2.57 -3.37
N SER A 38 -4.12 3.29 -2.31
CA SER A 38 -2.74 3.33 -1.83
C SER A 38 -2.65 2.94 -0.36
N ALA A 39 -1.59 2.21 -0.02
CA ALA A 39 -1.19 1.91 1.35
C ALA A 39 0.23 2.45 1.65
N ARG A 40 0.41 2.94 2.87
CA ARG A 40 1.66 3.42 3.45
C ARG A 40 2.53 2.25 3.88
N ILE A 41 3.72 2.17 3.29
CA ILE A 41 4.80 1.28 3.72
C ILE A 41 5.70 2.00 4.72
N SER A 42 6.11 3.24 4.42
CA SER A 42 6.93 4.07 5.30
C SER A 42 6.61 5.55 5.11
N ASN A 43 7.41 6.48 5.63
CA ASN A 43 7.15 7.89 5.34
C ASN A 43 7.24 8.20 3.83
N ASN A 44 8.18 7.55 3.13
CA ASN A 44 8.53 7.87 1.74
C ASN A 44 8.05 6.84 0.72
N TYR A 45 7.61 5.64 1.15
CA TYR A 45 7.20 4.56 0.25
C TYR A 45 5.72 4.22 0.34
N ARG A 46 5.13 3.94 -0.82
CA ARG A 46 3.73 3.55 -0.98
C ARG A 46 3.60 2.31 -1.85
N ALA A 47 2.59 1.49 -1.54
CA ALA A 47 2.05 0.54 -2.48
C ALA A 47 0.81 1.15 -3.15
N VAL A 48 0.58 0.80 -4.41
CA VAL A 48 -0.62 1.14 -5.17
C VAL A 48 -1.19 -0.14 -5.76
N GLY A 49 -2.50 -0.29 -5.62
CA GLY A 49 -3.22 -1.45 -6.10
C GLY A 49 -4.64 -1.10 -6.53
N GLN A 50 -5.23 -2.00 -7.30
CA GLN A 50 -6.63 -1.94 -7.68
C GLN A 50 -7.44 -2.83 -6.74
N LEU A 51 -8.54 -2.31 -6.20
CA LEU A 51 -9.53 -3.11 -5.48
C LEU A 51 -10.48 -3.75 -6.50
N ASP A 52 -10.57 -5.07 -6.45
CA ASP A 52 -11.50 -5.91 -7.21
C ASP A 52 -12.27 -6.81 -6.23
N GLY A 53 -13.55 -6.49 -6.02
CA GLY A 53 -14.34 -7.10 -4.94
C GLY A 53 -13.73 -6.83 -3.56
N ASP A 54 -13.33 -7.90 -2.88
CA ASP A 54 -12.64 -7.89 -1.59
C ASP A 54 -11.10 -8.01 -1.71
N THR A 55 -10.60 -8.11 -2.93
CA THR A 55 -9.20 -8.41 -3.21
C THR A 55 -8.48 -7.18 -3.73
N VAL A 56 -7.31 -6.87 -3.15
CA VAL A 56 -6.44 -5.80 -3.68
C VAL A 56 -5.32 -6.41 -4.51
N ILE A 57 -5.27 -6.05 -5.79
CA ILE A 57 -4.20 -6.40 -6.72
C ILE A 57 -3.16 -5.29 -6.70
N TRP A 58 -2.06 -5.52 -5.98
CA TRP A 58 -0.93 -4.58 -5.91
C TRP A 58 -0.08 -4.66 -7.17
N PHE A 59 0.03 -3.56 -7.92
CA PHE A 59 0.80 -3.51 -9.16
C PHE A 59 2.01 -2.59 -9.10
N TRP A 60 2.15 -1.78 -8.03
CA TRP A 60 3.27 -0.87 -7.88
C TRP A 60 3.66 -0.67 -6.41
N VAL A 61 4.96 -0.61 -6.16
CA VAL A 61 5.56 -0.18 -4.89
C VAL A 61 6.72 0.76 -5.21
N GLY A 62 6.71 1.96 -4.63
CA GLY A 62 7.77 2.93 -4.89
C GLY A 62 7.77 4.15 -4.00
N SER A 63 8.77 4.99 -4.24
CA SER A 63 8.95 6.29 -3.60
C SER A 63 7.85 7.24 -4.06
N HIS A 64 7.28 8.02 -3.13
CA HIS A 64 6.45 9.19 -3.46
C HIS A 64 7.23 10.52 -3.33
N ALA A 65 8.55 10.44 -3.15
CA ALA A 65 9.44 11.60 -2.93
C ALA A 65 10.19 12.03 -4.21
N GLU A 66 9.60 11.82 -5.39
CA GLU A 66 10.04 12.43 -6.65
C GLU A 66 8.90 13.28 -7.24
#